data_AF-A0A537NQ12-F1
#
_entry.id   AF-A0A537NQ12-F1
#
_cell.length_a   1.000
_cell.length_b   1.000
_cell.length_c   1.000
_cell.angle_alpha   90.00
_cell.angle_beta   90.00
_cell.angle_gamma   90.00
#
_symmetry.space_group_name_H-M   'P 1'
#
loop_
_entity.id
_entity.type
_entity.pdbx_description
1 polymer ?
#
loop_
_entity_poly.entity_id
_entity_poly.type
_entity_poly.pdbx_seq_one_letter_code
_entity_poly.pdbx_strand_id
1 'polypeptide(L)' 'MSEWKLPWEGGCLCGRIRFRITAPPLLTMACHCSGCQKLSASAYSLTIAVPSQG' A
#
# COMPACT_ATOMS: atom_id res chain seq x y z
N MET A 1 -6.17 8.23 -13.97
CA MET A 1 -6.20 7.78 -12.56
C MET A 1 -7.06 8.74 -11.76
N SER A 2 -8.37 8.77 -11.99
CA SER A 2 -9.27 9.78 -11.39
C SER A 2 -10.57 9.20 -10.83
N GLU A 3 -10.82 7.91 -11.03
CA GLU A 3 -12.01 7.22 -10.49
C GLU A 3 -11.59 6.13 -9.52
N TRP A 4 -11.25 6.54 -8.29
CA TRP A 4 -10.98 5.60 -7.20
C TRP A 4 -12.30 5.10 -6.63
N LYS A 5 -12.64 3.84 -6.88
CA LYS A 5 -13.82 3.19 -6.31
C LYS A 5 -13.53 2.78 -4.85
N LEU A 6 -13.65 3.75 -3.94
CA LEU A 6 -13.45 3.59 -2.50
C LEU A 6 -14.79 3.25 -1.80
N PRO A 7 -14.75 2.64 -0.59
CA PRO A 7 -13.57 2.24 0.16
C PRO A 7 -12.89 0.98 -0.38
N TRP A 8 -11.58 0.88 -0.21
CA TRP A 8 -10.83 -0.37 -0.44
C TRP A 8 -10.64 -1.13 0.87
N GLU A 9 -10.90 -2.42 0.84
CA GLU A 9 -10.66 -3.35 1.95
C GLU A 9 -9.31 -4.04 1.75
N GLY A 10 -8.53 -4.11 2.83
CA GLY A 10 -7.23 -4.77 2.83
C GLY A 10 -6.93 -5.46 4.15
N GLY A 11 -5.85 -6.22 4.18
CA GLY A 11 -5.40 -6.88 5.40
C GLY A 11 -4.06 -7.56 5.25
N CYS A 12 -3.45 -7.89 6.37
CA CYS A 12 -2.23 -8.69 6.40
C CYS A 12 -2.55 -10.15 6.06
N LEU A 13 -1.61 -10.84 5.41
CA LEU A 13 -1.70 -12.26 5.07
C LEU A 13 -1.91 -13.17 6.29
N CYS A 14 -1.49 -12.73 7.48
CA CYS A 14 -1.74 -13.47 8.72
C CYS A 14 -3.22 -13.51 9.14
N GLY A 15 -4.10 -12.74 8.48
CA GLY A 15 -5.54 -12.69 8.73
C GLY A 15 -5.95 -11.88 9.96
N ARG A 16 -5.03 -11.54 10.87
CA ARG A 16 -5.31 -10.83 12.12
C ARG A 16 -5.48 -9.33 11.96
N ILE A 17 -4.92 -8.73 10.91
CA ILE A 17 -4.98 -7.29 10.67
C ILE A 17 -5.86 -7.02 9.46
N ARG A 18 -6.85 -6.14 9.63
CA ARG A 18 -7.75 -5.64 8.59
C ARG A 18 -7.73 -4.11 8.61
N PHE A 19 -7.78 -3.51 7.44
CA PHE A 19 -7.81 -2.07 7.29
C PHE A 19 -8.69 -1.68 6.10
N ARG A 20 -9.22 -0.47 6.16
CA ARG A 20 -10.01 0.15 5.11
C ARG A 20 -9.31 1.44 4.68
N ILE A 21 -9.19 1.66 3.38
CA ILE A 21 -8.72 2.92 2.81
C ILE A 21 -9.95 3.67 2.29
N THR A 22 -10.21 4.86 2.83
CA THR A 22 -11.38 5.66 2.45
C THR A 22 -11.03 6.94 1.68
N ALA A 23 -9.75 7.31 1.61
CA ALA A 23 -9.27 8.41 0.81
C ALA A 23 -8.46 7.96 -0.42
N PRO A 24 -8.48 8.74 -1.52
CA PRO A 24 -7.60 8.53 -2.66
C PRO A 24 -6.12 8.47 -2.27
N PRO A 25 -5.32 7.57 -2.86
CA PRO A 25 -3.88 7.53 -2.60
C PRO A 25 -3.18 8.78 -3.14
N LEU A 26 -2.16 9.22 -2.42
CA LEU A 26 -1.27 10.31 -2.81
C LEU A 26 -0.32 9.86 -3.93
N LEU A 27 0.20 8.63 -3.81
CA LEU A 27 1.06 8.00 -4.82
C LEU A 27 1.12 6.48 -4.64
N THR A 28 1.54 5.82 -5.71
CA THR A 28 1.97 4.42 -5.73
C THR A 28 3.38 4.33 -6.30
N MET A 29 4.24 3.51 -5.70
CA MET A 29 5.64 3.41 -6.09
C MET A 29 6.14 1.96 -6.04
N ALA A 30 7.00 1.61 -7.00
CA ALA A 30 7.92 0.49 -6.89
C ALA A 30 9.28 0.99 -6.41
N CYS A 31 9.68 0.63 -5.19
CA CYS A 31 10.95 1.05 -4.60
C CYS A 31 12.02 -0.03 -4.74
N HIS A 32 13.15 0.32 -5.35
CA HIS A 32 14.26 -0.58 -5.65
C HIS A 32 15.45 -0.43 -4.69
N CYS A 33 15.31 0.32 -3.58
CA CYS A 33 16.42 0.45 -2.64
C CYS A 33 16.71 -0.90 -1.96
N SER A 34 17.95 -1.10 -1.53
CA SER A 34 18.40 -2.36 -0.90
C SER A 34 17.62 -2.69 0.38
N GLY A 35 17.13 -1.69 1.10
CA GLY A 35 16.26 -1.88 2.25
C GLY A 35 14.91 -2.50 1.87
N CYS A 36 14.26 -1.98 0.82
CA CYS A 36 12.99 -2.52 0.34
C CYS A 36 13.16 -3.93 -0.24
N GLN A 37 14.26 -4.19 -0.96
CA GLN A 37 14.58 -5.52 -1.46
C GLN A 37 14.74 -6.55 -0.33
N LYS A 38 15.46 -6.19 0.75
CA LYS A 38 15.61 -7.05 1.93
C LYS A 38 14.28 -7.27 2.65
N LEU A 39 13.48 -6.22 2.83
CA LEU A 39 12.21 -6.29 3.54
C LEU A 39 11.20 -7.20 2.82
N SER A 40 11.10 -7.09 1.49
CA SER A 40 10.15 -7.86 0.70
C SER A 40 10.70 -9.22 0.21
N ALA A 41 12.00 -9.46 0.37
CA ALA A 41 12.72 -10.58 -0.26
C ALA A 41 12.48 -10.65 -1.79
N SER A 42 12.37 -9.50 -2.45
CA SER A 42 12.07 -9.36 -3.88
C SER A 42 12.93 -8.27 -4.53
N ALA A 43 12.80 -8.08 -5.84
CA ALA A 43 13.53 -7.05 -6.59
C ALA A 43 13.11 -5.61 -6.22
N TYR A 44 11.93 -5.45 -5.63
CA TYR A 44 11.38 -4.18 -5.14
C TYR A 44 10.29 -4.42 -4.09
N SER A 45 9.85 -3.33 -3.46
CA SER A 45 8.58 -3.29 -2.72
C SER A 45 7.59 -2.40 -3.45
N LEU A 46 6.32 -2.82 -3.48
CA LEU A 46 5.21 -1.95 -3.90
C LEU A 46 4.65 -1.25 -2.67
N THR A 47 4.57 0.07 -2.73
CA THR A 47 4.08 0.90 -1.64
C THR A 47 3.03 1.85 -2.16
N ILE A 48 1.97 2.03 -1.37
CA ILE A 48 0.96 3.06 -1.55
C ILE A 48 1.07 4.05 -0.41
N ALA A 49 1.11 5.34 -0.71
CA ALA A 49 0.99 6.39 0.30
C ALA A 49 -0.44 6.92 0.27
N VAL A 50 -1.09 6.92 1.43
CA VAL A 50 -2.43 7.46 1.63
C VAL A 50 -2.38 8.65 2.59
N PRO A 51 -3.34 9.59 2.53
CA PRO A 51 -3.46 10.64 3.54
C PRO A 51 -3.58 10.05 4.96
N SER A 52 -3.15 10.79 5.97
CA SER A 52 -3.28 10.36 7.37
C SER A 52 -4.74 10.26 7.84
N GLN A 53 -5.63 11.01 7.19
CA GLN A 53 -7.07 10.92 7.35
C GLN A 53 -7.67 10.20 6.14
N GLY A 54 -8.27 9.02 6.36
CA GLY A 54 -9.08 8.31 5.37
C GLY A 54 -8.64 6.89 5.06
#